data_AF-A0A224YGA6-F1
#
_entry.id   AF-A0A224YGA6-F1
#
_cell.length_a   1.000
_cell.length_b   1.000
_cell.length_c   1.000
_cell.angle_alpha   90.00
_cell.angle_beta   90.00
_cell.angle_gamma   90.00
#
_symmetry.space_group_name_H-M   'P 1'
#
loop_
_entity.id
_entity.type
_entity.pdbx_description
1 polymer ?
#
loop_
_entity_poly.entity_id
_entity_poly.type
_entity_poly.pdbx_seq_one_letter_code
_entity_poly.pdbx_strand_id
1 'polypeptide(L)'
;MSGGTNVLSLKEDDVRRFLAAKTHLGTTNLDFQMKEYCFKRRSDGIHLINLKKTWEKLLLAARAIVAIENPAEVCAISSRPYGQRAVLKFASFTGATPIAGRFTPGTFTNQIQAAFREPRLLVVCDPRADHQPVTEASYVN
;
A
#
# COMPACT_ATOMS: atom_id res chain seq x y z
N MET A 1 7.16 11.77 10.56
CA MET A 1 7.28 13.23 10.36
C MET A 1 6.33 13.69 9.26
N SER A 2 5.18 14.30 9.60
CA SER A 2 4.24 14.94 8.66
C SER A 2 4.81 16.22 7.98
N GLY A 3 6.13 16.31 7.82
CA GLY A 3 6.83 17.50 7.33
C GLY A 3 6.66 18.77 8.18
N GLY A 4 6.08 18.68 9.38
CA GLY A 4 5.81 19.85 10.23
C GLY A 4 4.73 20.79 9.69
N THR A 5 4.07 20.44 8.58
CA THR A 5 3.04 21.28 7.96
C THR A 5 1.68 21.01 8.60
N ASN A 6 1.12 22.01 9.28
CA ASN A 6 -0.18 21.92 9.95
C ASN A 6 -1.33 21.54 8.99
N VAL A 7 -1.22 21.92 7.71
CA VAL A 7 -2.25 21.62 6.69
C VAL A 7 -2.39 20.12 6.42
N LEU A 8 -1.29 19.36 6.52
CA LEU A 8 -1.26 17.91 6.32
C LEU A 8 -1.32 17.12 7.65
N SER A 9 -1.65 17.80 8.75
CA SER A 9 -1.85 17.14 10.04
C SER A 9 -3.08 16.23 10.00
N LEU A 10 -3.05 15.19 10.83
CA LEU A 10 -4.15 14.24 10.96
C LEU A 10 -5.37 14.96 11.57
N LYS A 11 -6.45 15.08 10.80
CA LYS A 11 -7.69 15.74 11.23
C LYS A 11 -8.60 14.78 11.98
N GLU A 12 -9.48 15.34 12.82
CA GLU A 12 -10.41 14.55 13.63
C GLU A 12 -11.34 13.67 12.77
N ASP A 13 -11.86 14.21 11.67
CA ASP A 13 -12.75 13.46 10.77
C ASP A 13 -12.06 12.26 10.12
N ASP A 14 -10.78 12.37 9.79
CA ASP A 14 -10.01 11.26 9.24
C ASP A 14 -9.77 10.16 10.29
N VAL A 15 -9.51 10.56 11.55
CA VAL A 15 -9.44 9.62 12.68
C VAL A 15 -10.76 8.89 12.86
N ARG A 16 -11.91 9.60 12.81
CA ARG A 16 -13.24 8.97 12.91
C ARG A 16 -13.44 7.91 11.82
N ARG A 17 -13.04 8.21 10.58
CA ARG A 17 -13.11 7.25 9.45
C ARG A 17 -12.21 6.03 9.68
N PHE A 18 -10.99 6.21 10.18
CA PHE A 18 -10.10 5.09 10.51
C PHE A 18 -10.68 4.18 11.61
N LEU A 19 -11.26 4.78 12.65
CA LEU A 19 -11.89 4.02 13.73
C LEU A 19 -13.12 3.25 13.23
N ALA A 20 -13.98 3.89 12.44
CA ALA A 20 -15.16 3.26 11.84
C ALA A 20 -14.80 2.09 10.92
N ALA A 21 -13.75 2.26 10.10
CA ALA A 21 -13.22 1.22 9.21
C ALA A 21 -12.36 0.16 9.92
N LYS A 22 -12.18 0.25 11.25
CA LYS A 22 -11.41 -0.68 12.08
C LYS A 22 -9.93 -0.85 11.66
N THR A 23 -9.33 0.13 11.00
CA THR A 23 -7.94 0.05 10.51
C THR A 23 -6.89 0.02 11.62
N HIS A 24 -7.26 0.45 12.83
CA HIS A 24 -6.44 0.39 14.03
C HIS A 24 -6.32 -1.02 14.61
N LEU A 25 -7.14 -1.98 14.18
CA LEU A 25 -7.09 -3.37 14.63
C LEU A 25 -6.15 -4.17 13.73
N GLY A 26 -5.06 -4.68 14.31
CA GLY A 26 -4.17 -5.63 13.67
C GLY A 26 -4.60 -7.09 13.87
N THR A 27 -3.63 -7.99 13.81
CA THR A 27 -3.83 -9.44 14.04
C THR A 27 -3.21 -9.88 15.37
N THR A 28 -3.35 -11.17 15.69
CA THR A 28 -2.77 -11.79 16.89
C THR A 28 -1.26 -11.95 16.82
N ASN A 29 -0.70 -12.04 15.62
CA ASN A 29 0.73 -12.23 15.39
C ASN A 29 1.36 -10.89 14.99
N LEU A 30 2.54 -10.61 15.55
CA LEU A 30 3.30 -9.40 15.28
C LEU A 30 4.67 -9.77 14.72
N ASP A 31 4.99 -9.20 13.56
CA ASP A 31 6.35 -9.29 13.02
C ASP A 31 7.30 -8.35 13.77
N PHE A 32 8.56 -8.74 13.91
CA PHE A 32 9.53 -8.00 14.71
C PHE A 32 9.80 -6.59 14.15
N GLN A 33 9.78 -6.41 12.82
CA GLN A 33 9.95 -5.10 12.18
C GLN A 33 8.69 -4.23 12.33
N MET A 34 7.52 -4.86 12.45
CA MET A 34 6.25 -4.16 12.64
C MET A 34 6.01 -3.69 14.09
N LYS A 35 6.88 -4.09 15.03
CA LYS A 35 6.75 -3.73 16.46
C LYS A 35 6.71 -2.22 16.69
N GLU A 36 7.43 -1.45 15.88
CA GLU A 36 7.45 0.01 15.99
C GLU A 36 6.08 0.66 15.71
N TYR A 37 5.25 0.04 14.86
CA TYR A 37 3.92 0.53 14.49
C TYR A 37 2.82 0.08 15.46
N CYS A 38 3.12 -0.91 16.31
CA CYS A 38 2.20 -1.39 17.34
C CYS A 38 2.16 -0.41 18.53
N PHE A 39 0.96 -0.03 18.95
CA PHE A 39 0.72 0.81 20.12
C PHE A 39 0.61 -0.01 21.40
N LYS A 40 -0.33 -0.96 21.44
CA LYS A 40 -0.53 -1.86 22.60
C LYS A 40 -1.22 -3.15 22.17
N ARG A 41 -1.16 -4.18 23.01
CA ARG A 41 -1.91 -5.44 22.83
C ARG A 41 -3.14 -5.46 23.73
N ARG A 42 -4.30 -5.86 23.21
CA ARG A 42 -5.54 -6.07 23.99
C ARG A 42 -5.48 -7.40 24.73
N SER A 43 -6.33 -7.58 25.76
CA SER A 43 -6.53 -8.84 26.48
C SER A 43 -6.75 -10.04 25.55
N ASP A 44 -7.48 -9.83 24.46
CA ASP A 44 -7.86 -10.88 23.50
C ASP A 44 -6.72 -11.23 22.52
N GLY A 45 -5.55 -10.63 22.72
CA GLY A 45 -4.34 -10.92 21.94
C GLY A 45 -4.16 -10.09 20.68
N ILE A 46 -5.16 -9.30 20.25
CA ILE A 46 -5.08 -8.41 19.08
C ILE A 46 -4.14 -7.22 19.35
N HIS A 47 -3.26 -6.92 18.39
CA HIS A 47 -2.39 -5.75 18.42
C HIS A 47 -3.09 -4.51 17.87
N LEU A 48 -3.05 -3.40 18.61
CA LEU A 48 -3.56 -2.10 18.16
C LEU A 48 -2.46 -1.33 17.45
N ILE A 49 -2.75 -0.81 16.27
CA ILE A 49 -1.81 -0.05 15.44
C ILE A 49 -1.90 1.44 15.77
N ASN A 50 -0.76 2.12 15.83
CA ASN A 50 -0.70 3.55 16.08
C ASN A 50 -1.10 4.36 14.84
N LEU A 51 -2.32 4.93 14.85
CA LEU A 51 -2.86 5.72 13.74
C LEU A 51 -2.01 6.94 13.37
N LYS A 52 -1.31 7.57 14.33
CA LYS A 52 -0.42 8.69 14.04
C LYS A 52 0.74 8.25 13.14
N LYS A 53 1.35 7.10 13.45
CA LYS A 53 2.43 6.53 12.62
C LYS A 53 1.90 6.08 11.26
N THR A 54 0.70 5.49 11.22
CA THR A 54 0.04 5.11 9.96
C THR A 54 -0.15 6.32 9.04
N TRP A 55 -0.66 7.44 9.57
CA TRP A 55 -0.84 8.68 8.81
C TRP A 55 0.48 9.22 8.26
N GLU A 56 1.52 9.23 9.07
CA GLU A 56 2.84 9.71 8.65
C GLU A 56 3.44 8.85 7.53
N LYS A 57 3.28 7.53 7.58
CA LYS A 57 3.73 6.63 6.51
C LYS A 57 2.86 6.73 5.25
N LEU A 58 1.56 6.98 5.42
CA LEU A 58 0.66 7.22 4.29
C LEU A 58 1.06 8.47 3.51
N LEU A 59 1.37 9.57 4.21
CA LEU A 59 1.86 10.79 3.59
C LEU A 59 3.22 10.59 2.91
N LEU A 60 4.11 9.80 3.51
CA LEU A 60 5.40 9.47 2.90
C LEU A 60 5.22 8.73 1.57
N ALA A 61 4.32 7.74 1.52
CA ALA A 61 4.00 7.02 0.30
C ALA A 61 3.37 7.93 -0.76
N ALA A 62 2.44 8.81 -0.35
CA ALA A 62 1.83 9.78 -1.27
C ALA A 62 2.87 10.72 -1.91
N ARG A 63 3.88 11.15 -1.14
CA ARG A 63 5.00 11.97 -1.68
C ARG A 63 5.82 11.20 -2.71
N ALA A 64 6.09 9.92 -2.46
CA ALA A 64 6.82 9.08 -3.42
C ALA A 64 6.05 8.89 -4.73
N ILE A 65 4.72 8.74 -4.65
CA ILE A 65 3.85 8.61 -5.84
C ILE A 65 3.85 9.92 -6.65
N VAL A 66 3.68 11.06 -5.99
CA VAL A 66 3.63 12.38 -6.65
C VAL A 66 4.98 12.77 -7.28
N ALA A 67 6.09 12.20 -6.81
CA ALA A 67 7.41 12.46 -7.39
C ALA A 67 7.60 11.84 -8.79
N ILE A 68 6.70 10.97 -9.24
CA ILE A 68 6.76 10.36 -10.57
C ILE A 68 5.97 11.23 -11.55
N GLU A 69 6.66 11.71 -12.58
CA GLU A 69 6.11 12.62 -13.59
C GLU A 69 4.96 11.98 -14.38
N ASN A 70 5.16 10.74 -14.84
CA ASN A 70 4.16 9.99 -15.57
C ASN A 70 3.38 9.05 -14.63
N PRO A 71 2.13 9.36 -14.26
CA PRO A 71 1.38 8.54 -13.32
C PRO A 71 1.13 7.11 -13.81
N ALA A 72 1.12 6.87 -15.13
CA ALA A 72 0.93 5.54 -15.70
C ALA A 72 2.07 4.56 -15.36
N GLU A 73 3.26 5.07 -15.01
CA GLU A 73 4.41 4.27 -14.56
C GLU A 73 4.31 3.83 -13.10
N VAL A 74 3.25 4.27 -12.38
CA VAL A 74 2.90 3.75 -11.07
C VAL A 74 1.95 2.58 -11.25
N CYS A 75 2.31 1.41 -10.71
CA CYS A 75 1.45 0.23 -10.77
C CYS A 75 0.87 -0.09 -9.38
N ALA A 76 -0.46 -0.18 -9.30
CA ALA A 76 -1.16 -0.61 -8.10
C ALA A 76 -1.64 -2.06 -8.27
N ILE A 77 -1.38 -2.93 -7.30
CA ILE A 77 -1.55 -4.38 -7.43
C ILE A 77 -2.32 -4.95 -6.24
N SER A 78 -3.31 -5.79 -6.54
CA SER A 78 -3.95 -6.64 -5.53
C SER A 78 -4.50 -7.93 -6.13
N SER A 79 -4.03 -9.08 -5.63
CA SER A 79 -4.62 -10.38 -5.92
C SER A 79 -5.89 -10.65 -5.11
N ARG A 80 -5.94 -10.16 -3.86
CA ARG A 80 -7.07 -10.40 -2.95
C ARG A 80 -8.37 -9.76 -3.45
N PRO A 81 -9.52 -10.47 -3.42
CA PRO A 81 -10.80 -9.94 -3.88
C PRO A 81 -11.20 -8.60 -3.23
N TYR A 82 -10.88 -8.42 -1.95
CA TYR A 82 -11.21 -7.19 -1.21
C TYR A 82 -10.47 -5.95 -1.70
N GLY A 83 -9.28 -6.11 -2.28
CA GLY A 83 -8.44 -5.01 -2.77
C GLY A 83 -8.61 -4.71 -4.27
N GLN A 84 -9.12 -5.66 -5.06
CA GLN A 84 -9.24 -5.53 -6.52
C GLN A 84 -10.02 -4.27 -6.95
N ARG A 85 -11.20 -4.04 -6.35
CA ARG A 85 -12.01 -2.85 -6.67
C ARG A 85 -11.33 -1.55 -6.23
N ALA A 86 -10.64 -1.57 -5.10
CA ALA A 86 -9.93 -0.40 -4.58
C ALA A 86 -8.79 0.02 -5.51
N VAL A 87 -8.01 -0.95 -6.01
CA VAL A 87 -6.91 -0.72 -6.98
C VAL A 87 -7.45 -0.14 -8.30
N LEU A 88 -8.54 -0.69 -8.84
CA LEU A 88 -9.17 -0.16 -10.06
C LEU A 88 -9.64 1.29 -9.89
N LYS A 89 -10.26 1.60 -8.75
CA LYS A 89 -10.71 2.97 -8.46
C LYS A 89 -9.56 3.93 -8.19
N PHE A 90 -8.52 3.48 -7.48
CA PHE A 90 -7.31 4.25 -7.26
C PHE A 90 -6.68 4.65 -8.59
N ALA A 91 -6.40 3.67 -9.46
CA ALA A 91 -5.89 3.88 -10.80
C ALA A 91 -6.73 4.84 -11.64
N SER A 92 -8.07 4.68 -11.60
CA SER A 92 -9.00 5.57 -12.31
C SER A 92 -8.91 7.04 -11.88
N PHE A 93 -8.59 7.32 -10.62
CA PHE A 93 -8.50 8.69 -10.11
C PHE A 93 -7.10 9.29 -10.20
N THR A 94 -6.05 8.47 -10.16
CA THR A 94 -4.66 8.93 -10.19
C THR A 94 -4.01 8.85 -11.57
N GLY A 95 -4.60 8.10 -12.51
CA GLY A 95 -3.95 7.76 -13.79
C GLY A 95 -2.92 6.64 -13.67
N ALA A 96 -2.81 6.01 -12.49
CA ALA A 96 -1.95 4.85 -12.27
C ALA A 96 -2.45 3.63 -13.03
N THR A 97 -1.56 2.67 -13.24
CA THR A 97 -1.87 1.43 -13.93
C THR A 97 -2.34 0.36 -12.93
N PRO A 98 -3.56 -0.18 -13.04
CA PRO A 98 -4.02 -1.22 -12.12
C PRO A 98 -3.63 -2.62 -12.61
N ILE A 99 -3.32 -3.51 -11.66
CA ILE A 99 -3.31 -4.96 -11.81
C ILE A 99 -4.22 -5.55 -10.73
N ALA A 100 -5.45 -5.88 -11.12
CA ALA A 100 -6.42 -6.49 -10.24
C ALA A 100 -6.53 -8.00 -10.54
N GLY A 101 -6.47 -8.82 -9.50
CA GLY A 101 -6.59 -10.26 -9.62
C GLY A 101 -5.23 -10.95 -9.74
N ARG A 102 -5.20 -12.09 -10.44
CA ARG A 102 -4.00 -12.90 -10.54
C ARG A 102 -2.89 -12.13 -11.26
N PHE A 103 -1.78 -11.91 -10.57
CA PHE A 103 -0.55 -11.42 -11.19
C PHE A 103 0.04 -12.51 -12.08
N THR A 104 0.39 -12.18 -13.32
CA THR A 104 1.03 -13.11 -14.24
C THR A 104 2.54 -13.07 -13.99
N PRO A 105 3.19 -14.18 -13.59
CA PRO A 105 4.64 -14.21 -13.41
C PRO A 105 5.36 -13.85 -14.71
N GLY A 106 6.41 -13.03 -14.61
CA GLY A 106 7.17 -12.50 -15.74
C GLY A 106 6.64 -11.18 -16.30
N THR A 107 5.61 -10.58 -15.68
CA THR A 107 5.03 -9.31 -16.15
C THR A 107 6.06 -8.17 -16.14
N PHE A 108 7.02 -8.18 -15.20
CA PHE A 108 8.04 -7.14 -15.13
C PHE A 108 9.38 -7.53 -15.76
N THR A 109 9.58 -8.80 -16.10
CA THR A 109 10.88 -9.30 -16.58
C THR A 109 10.87 -9.81 -18.02
N ASN A 110 9.73 -10.29 -18.51
CA ASN A 110 9.62 -10.89 -19.84
C ASN A 110 9.10 -9.87 -20.88
N GLN A 111 10.02 -9.21 -21.58
CA GLN A 111 9.72 -8.21 -22.62
C GLN A 111 8.93 -8.75 -23.83
N ILE A 112 8.91 -10.07 -24.05
CA ILE A 112 8.17 -10.69 -25.16
C ILE A 112 6.68 -10.80 -24.85
N GLN A 113 6.29 -10.73 -23.57
CA GLN A 113 4.91 -10.88 -23.13
C GLN A 113 4.04 -9.69 -23.55
N ALA A 114 2.85 -9.94 -24.09
CA ALA A 114 1.92 -8.87 -24.50
C ALA A 114 1.48 -7.94 -23.34
N ALA A 115 1.47 -8.47 -22.12
CA ALA A 115 1.14 -7.72 -20.91
C ALA A 115 2.39 -7.21 -20.15
N PHE A 116 3.54 -7.15 -20.80
CA PHE A 116 4.78 -6.62 -20.22
C PHE A 116 4.61 -5.17 -19.74
N ARG A 117 5.16 -4.87 -18.57
CA ARG A 117 5.13 -3.53 -17.95
C ARG A 117 6.43 -3.25 -17.22
N GLU A 118 6.92 -2.02 -17.32
CA GLU A 118 8.08 -1.52 -16.59
C GLU A 118 7.67 -0.36 -15.68
N PRO A 119 7.06 -0.65 -14.51
CA PRO A 119 6.67 0.40 -13.58
C PRO A 119 7.88 0.95 -12.81
N ARG A 120 7.92 2.26 -12.59
CA ARG A 120 8.94 2.92 -11.75
C ARG A 120 8.61 2.83 -10.26
N LEU A 121 7.33 2.62 -9.92
CA LEU A 121 6.90 2.44 -8.54
C LEU A 121 5.74 1.46 -8.46
N LEU A 122 5.81 0.62 -7.43
CA LEU A 122 4.82 -0.40 -7.14
C LEU A 122 4.10 -0.09 -5.82
N VAL A 123 2.77 -0.16 -5.86
CA VAL A 123 1.91 -0.13 -4.68
C VAL A 123 1.24 -1.48 -4.54
N VAL A 124 1.60 -2.22 -3.49
CA VAL A 124 1.10 -3.58 -3.24
C VAL A 124 0.14 -3.56 -2.04
N CYS A 125 -1.01 -4.21 -2.18
CA CYS A 125 -2.01 -4.26 -1.10
C CYS A 125 -1.65 -5.22 0.04
N ASP A 126 -1.17 -6.43 -0.25
CA ASP A 126 -0.73 -7.38 0.78
C ASP A 126 0.53 -8.13 0.32
N PRO A 127 1.69 -7.90 0.94
CA PRO A 127 2.94 -8.53 0.53
C PRO A 127 2.94 -10.06 0.68
N ARG A 128 2.06 -10.65 1.51
CA ARG A 128 1.97 -12.11 1.63
C ARG A 128 1.27 -12.75 0.43
N ALA A 129 0.15 -12.17 0.01
CA ALA A 129 -0.60 -12.65 -1.15
C ALA A 129 0.07 -12.24 -2.47
N ASP A 130 0.61 -11.03 -2.51
CA ASP A 130 1.22 -10.42 -3.68
C ASP A 130 2.76 -10.46 -3.61
N HIS A 131 3.34 -11.56 -3.13
CA HIS A 131 4.79 -11.71 -3.02
C HIS A 131 5.48 -11.79 -4.39
N GLN A 132 4.82 -12.37 -5.40
CA GLN A 132 5.37 -12.51 -6.76
C GLN A 132 5.83 -11.18 -7.39
N PRO A 133 5.00 -10.11 -7.46
CA PRO A 133 5.45 -8.83 -7.99
C PRO A 133 6.55 -8.18 -7.14
N VAL A 134 6.58 -8.42 -5.82
CA VAL A 134 7.67 -7.92 -4.95
C VAL A 134 9.00 -8.59 -5.29
N THR A 135 8.99 -9.89 -5.56
CA THR A 135 10.18 -10.62 -6.03
C THR A 135 10.62 -10.11 -7.39
N GLU A 136 9.70 -9.94 -8.35
CA GLU A 136 10.05 -9.43 -9.67
C GLU A 136 10.60 -8.00 -9.65
N ALA A 137 10.09 -7.15 -8.76
CA ALA A 137 10.64 -5.81 -8.55
C ALA A 137 12.12 -5.80 -8.15
N SER A 138 12.61 -6.87 -7.51
CA SER A 138 14.02 -6.98 -7.16
C SER A 138 14.94 -7.34 -8.34
N TYR A 139 14.37 -7.84 -9.44
CA TYR A 139 15.13 -8.24 -10.63
C TYR A 139 15.36 -7.10 -11.63
N VAL A 140 14.58 -6.03 -11.53
CA VAL A 140 14.58 -4.91 -12.48
C VAL A 140 14.75 -3.59 -11.71
N ASN A 141 15.97 -3.05 -11.69
CA ASN A 141 16.31 -1.74 -11.12
C ASN A 141 17.23 -0.97 -12.08
#